data_AF-A0A836BFB7-F1
#
_entry.id   AF-A0A836BFB7-F1
#
_cell.length_a   1.000
_cell.length_b   1.000
_cell.length_c   1.000
_cell.angle_alpha   90.00
_cell.angle_beta   90.00
_cell.angle_gamma   90.00
#
_symmetry.space_group_name_H-M   'P 1'
#
loop_
_entity.id
_entity.type
_entity.pdbx_description
1 polymer ?
#
loop_
_entity_poly.entity_id
_entity_poly.type
_entity_poly.pdbx_seq_one_letter_code
_entity_poly.pdbx_strand_id
1 'polypeptide(L)' 'MDLPKKIKSADLEKRAVCEFTFNSLKASLSKKNCRILEEKEIEMNVICQFELKNLELLDIGSTESADVKAE' A
#
# COMPACT_ATOMS: atom_id res chain seq x y z
N MET A 1 12.73 8.79 -1.28
CA MET A 1 12.19 7.72 -2.13
C MET A 1 12.72 7.95 -3.52
N ASP A 2 13.89 7.41 -3.82
CA ASP A 2 14.49 7.47 -5.16
C ASP A 2 13.81 6.43 -6.04
N LEU A 3 12.92 6.88 -6.93
CA LEU A 3 12.43 6.02 -8.00
C LEU A 3 13.63 5.58 -8.87
N PRO A 4 13.67 4.32 -9.35
CA PRO A 4 14.75 3.86 -10.21
C PRO A 4 14.92 4.79 -11.42
N LYS A 5 16.09 5.42 -11.56
CA LYS A 5 16.38 6.43 -12.59
C LYS A 5 16.32 5.92 -14.04
N LYS A 6 15.96 4.65 -14.26
CA LYS A 6 15.98 3.94 -15.55
C LYS A 6 14.69 3.17 -15.84
N ILE A 7 13.53 3.68 -15.43
CA ILE A 7 12.25 3.15 -15.93
C ILE A 7 12.10 3.60 -17.38
N LYS A 8 12.05 2.66 -18.34
CA LYS A 8 11.85 2.99 -19.75
C LYS A 8 10.36 3.31 -19.94
N SER A 9 10.03 4.23 -20.85
CA SER A 9 8.64 4.61 -21.12
C SER A 9 7.75 3.41 -21.52
N ALA A 10 8.33 2.41 -22.17
CA ALA A 10 7.65 1.15 -22.52
C ALA A 10 7.24 0.30 -21.30
N ASP A 11 7.92 0.46 -20.15
CA ASP A 11 7.56 -0.22 -18.90
C ASP A 11 6.39 0.48 -18.17
N LEU A 12 6.10 1.75 -18.51
CA LEU A 12 4.96 2.51 -18.00
C LEU A 12 3.67 2.24 -18.79
N GLU A 13 3.77 1.78 -20.04
CA GLU A 13 2.62 1.41 -20.88
C GLU A 13 2.02 0.05 -20.51
N LYS A 14 2.80 -0.82 -19.85
CA LYS A 14 2.27 -2.04 -19.25
C LYS A 14 1.55 -1.67 -17.95
N ARG A 15 0.38 -2.25 -17.72
CA ARG A 15 -0.43 -2.07 -16.51
C ARG A 15 0.32 -2.65 -15.31
N ALA A 16 1.31 -1.93 -14.80
CA ALA A 16 2.16 -2.36 -13.71
C ALA A 16 1.31 -2.43 -12.43
N VAL A 17 1.21 -3.62 -11.85
CA VAL A 17 0.54 -3.80 -10.56
C VAL A 17 1.62 -3.73 -9.50
N CYS A 18 1.45 -2.81 -8.56
CA CYS A 18 2.36 -2.62 -7.45
C CYS A 18 1.75 -3.26 -6.22
N GLU A 19 2.45 -4.21 -5.62
CA GLU A 19 2.08 -4.79 -4.33
C GLU A 19 2.79 -4.04 -3.21
N PHE A 20 2.01 -3.64 -2.20
CA PHE A 20 2.51 -2.95 -1.02
C PHE A 20 2.26 -3.81 0.21
N THR A 21 3.32 -4.10 0.96
CA THR A 21 3.21 -4.77 2.25
C THR A 21 3.44 -3.75 3.36
N PHE A 22 2.47 -3.63 4.27
CA PHE A 22 2.58 -2.79 5.45
C PHE A 22 2.62 -3.64 6.72
N ASN A 23 3.49 -3.27 7.66
CA ASN A 23 3.34 -3.68 9.04
C ASN A 23 2.30 -2.77 9.69
N SER A 24 1.34 -3.36 10.41
CA SER A 24 0.39 -2.60 11.22
C SER A 24 0.74 -2.75 12.71
N LEU A 25 1.03 -1.63 13.37
CA LEU A 25 1.20 -1.56 14.82
C LEU A 25 -0.03 -0.87 15.41
N LYS A 26 -0.61 -1.49 16.43
CA LYS A 26 -1.77 -0.96 17.14
C LYS A 26 -1.43 -0.81 18.61
N ALA A 27 -1.66 0.37 19.15
CA ALA A 27 -1.42 0.66 20.55
C ALA A 27 -2.68 1.29 21.17
N SER A 28 -3.17 0.69 22.25
CA SER A 28 -4.23 1.29 23.06
C SER A 28 -3.72 2.51 23.80
N LEU A 29 -4.52 3.57 23.82
CA LEU A 29 -4.22 4.76 24.60
C LEU A 29 -4.43 4.50 26.09
N SER A 30 -3.62 5.14 26.92
CA SER A 30 -3.84 5.14 28.37
C SER A 30 -5.13 5.89 28.71
N LYS A 31 -5.82 5.51 29.80
CA LYS A 31 -7.05 6.18 30.25
C LYS A 31 -6.90 7.70 30.42
N LYS A 32 -5.72 8.15 30.86
CA LYS A 32 -5.42 9.59 30.99
C LYS A 32 -5.48 10.29 29.64
N ASN A 33 -4.93 9.67 28.59
CA ASN A 33 -4.90 10.26 27.26
C ASN A 33 -6.28 10.21 26.60
N CYS A 34 -7.05 9.14 26.76
CA CYS A 34 -8.43 9.08 26.26
C CYS A 34 -9.30 10.21 26.84
N ARG A 35 -9.19 10.46 28.14
CA ARG A 35 -9.95 11.53 28.81
C ARG A 35 -9.61 12.94 28.30
N ILE A 36 -8.33 13.21 28.03
CA ILE A 36 -7.90 14.49 27.45
C ILE A 36 -8.49 14.68 26.04
N LEU A 37 -8.65 13.60 25.27
CA LEU A 37 -9.26 13.63 23.95
C LEU A 37 -10.78 13.81 24.03
N GLU A 38 -11.44 13.11 24.94
CA GLU A 38 -12.88 13.29 25.23
C GLU A 38 -13.21 14.73 25.65
N GLU A 39 -12.38 15.35 26.50
CA GLU A 39 -12.51 16.76 26.90
C GLU A 39 -12.38 17.73 25.71
N LYS A 40 -11.80 17.28 24.59
CA LYS A 40 -11.69 18.01 23.32
C LYS A 40 -12.72 17.56 22.29
N GLU A 41 -13.71 16.78 22.68
CA GLU A 41 -14.74 16.21 21.80
C GLU A 41 -14.15 15.29 20.71
N ILE A 42 -13.02 14.64 21.00
CA ILE A 42 -12.34 13.69 20.13
C ILE A 42 -12.51 12.29 20.72
N GLU A 43 -13.29 11.44 20.06
CA GLU A 43 -13.46 10.04 20.44
C GLU A 43 -12.36 9.16 19.81
N MET A 44 -11.29 8.89 20.57
CA MET A 44 -10.21 8.00 20.13
C MET A 44 -9.56 7.27 21.29
N ASN A 45 -9.38 5.95 21.12
CA ASN A 45 -8.86 5.05 22.16
C ASN A 45 -7.67 4.17 21.69
N VAL A 46 -7.35 4.20 20.39
CA VAL A 46 -6.29 3.38 19.79
C VAL A 46 -5.55 4.21 18.75
N ILE A 47 -4.22 4.13 18.76
CA ILE A 47 -3.38 4.64 17.67
C ILE A 47 -2.98 3.46 16.78
N CYS A 48 -3.15 3.64 15.47
CA CYS A 48 -2.68 2.72 14.45
C CYS A 48 -1.52 3.37 13.70
N GLN A 49 -0.38 2.69 13.63
CA GLN A 49 0.75 3.08 12.82
C GLN A 49 0.95 2.04 11.72
N PHE A 50 1.10 2.49 10.49
CA PHE A 50 1.39 1.65 9.34
C PHE A 50 2.77 1.98 8.83
N GLU A 51 3.63 0.97 8.72
CA GLU A 51 4.97 1.12 8.18
C GLU A 51 5.08 0.31 6.90
N LEU A 52 5.44 0.99 5.80
CA LEU A 52 5.70 0.32 4.52
C LEU A 52 6.92 -0.58 4.70
N LYS A 53 6.70 -1.89 4.72
CA LYS A 53 7.74 -2.89 4.85
C LYS A 53 8.37 -3.20 3.50
N ASN A 54 7.54 -3.30 2.47
CA ASN A 54 7.99 -3.69 1.14
C ASN A 54 7.10 -3.08 0.06
N LEU A 55 7.72 -2.81 -1.08
CA LEU A 55 7.07 -2.32 -2.29
C LEU A 55 7.68 -3.08 -3.46
N GLU A 56 6.86 -3.92 -4.10
CA GLU A 56 7.27 -4.75 -5.22
C GLU A 56 6.41 -4.46 -6.45
N LEU A 57 7.08 -4.28 -7.59
CA LEU A 57 6.42 -4.22 -8.89
C LEU A 57 6.19 -5.64 -9.38
N LEU A 58 4.93 -6.05 -9.47
CA LEU A 58 4.54 -7.31 -10.08
C LEU A 58 4.52 -7.13 -11.60
N ASP A 59 5.41 -7.85 -12.29
CA ASP A 59 5.28 -8.08 -13.72
C ASP A 59 4.15 -9.07 -13.94
N ILE A 60 2.92 -8.55 -14.08
CA ILE A 60 1.83 -9.35 -14.63
C ILE A 60 2.13 -9.45 -16.13
N GLY A 61 3.08 -10.33 -16.46
CA GLY A 61 3.38 -10.70 -17.81
C GLY A 61 2.07 -11.01 -18.51
N SER A 62 1.89 -10.37 -19.68
CA SER A 62 0.79 -10.55 -20.61
C SER A 62 0.00 -11.80 -20.30
N THR A 63 -1.28 -11.65 -19.95
CA THR A 63 -2.25 -12.70 -20.28
C THR A 63 -1.98 -13.05 -21.73
N GLU A 64 -1.29 -14.17 -21.96
CA GLU A 64 -1.19 -14.78 -23.28
C GLU A 64 -2.64 -14.94 -23.68
N SER A 65 -3.06 -14.02 -24.56
CA SER A 65 -4.32 -14.16 -25.26
C SER A 65 -4.08 -15.39 -26.09
N ALA A 66 -4.50 -16.53 -25.56
CA ALA A 66 -4.38 -17.81 -26.23
C ALA A 66 -4.96 -17.61 -27.62
N ASP A 67 -4.08 -17.74 -28.60
CA ASP A 67 -4.37 -17.71 -30.02
C ASP A 67 -5.56 -18.65 -30.26
N VAL A 68 -6.74 -18.07 -30.51
CA VAL A 68 -7.80 -18.77 -31.23
C VAL A 68 -7.72 -18.25 -32.66
N LYS A 69 -6.76 -18.80 -33.42
CA LYS A 69 -6.91 -18.91 -34.86
C LYS A 69 -8.24 -19.60 -35.15
N ALA A 70 -9.21 -18.84 -35.63
CA ALA A 70 -10.36 -19.36 -36.35
C ALA A 70 -10.09 -19.18 -37.84
N GLU A 71 -10.25 -20.31 -38.54
CA GLU A 71 -10.10 -20.59 -39.98
C GLU A 71 -10.86 -19.62 -40.90
#